data_AF-A0A7C4DCW8-F1
#
_entry.id   AF-A0A7C4DCW8-F1
#
_cell.length_a   1.000
_cell.length_b   1.000
_cell.length_c   1.000
_cell.angle_alpha   90.00
_cell.angle_beta   90.00
_cell.angle_gamma   90.00
#
_symmetry.space_group_name_H-M   'P 1'
#
loop_
_entity.id
_entity.type
_entity.pdbx_description
1 polymer ?
#
loop_
_entity_poly.entity_id
_entity_poly.type
_entity_poly.pdbx_seq_one_letter_code
_entity_poly.pdbx_strand_id
1 'polypeptide(L)'
;MSSITPISPRGFARVGAHSHIKGLGLDENLKAKLAADGMVGQTEAREAAGIIVRMIKAGKMAGRAVLLAGPPGTGKTAIAIAIARELGRDVPFITLSGSEIYSSELKKTEVLMQAVRKAIGVRLHETRKVYEGELTQFDIRTAKHAYNPYQQVPESARITLTTKSESRSFNVGSSIVVAMLNQGIRIGDVVQIDAETGKVIRVGRSEEVAEKYEIAGYDEKPVPRPSGPVEKEKEFVYVVTLHDLDQMQAQARGGFFSLLFGGGEVKEIDPEIRRRVDEYVKQRVEDGTAEIIPGVFFLDDVSMLDIEAFSFLSTVLESELAPIVIFATNRGITTVRGTDLQAPHGMPLDLLDRLLIINTRLYTEEEIMEILKIRAREEDVNIMEDALNHLTKIGVETSLRYAVQLLSPAAEKAKSEKRNVVTKEDIEVVRKLFADVKRSVEYVKQYEEYMLR
;
A
#
# COMPACT_ATOMS: atom_id res chain seq x y z
N MET A 1 22.60 -17.62 0.35
CA MET A 1 21.73 -16.58 0.94
C MET A 1 20.46 -16.53 0.13
N SER A 2 19.51 -17.42 0.43
CA SER A 2 18.22 -17.51 -0.26
C SER A 2 17.32 -16.39 0.25
N SER A 3 17.04 -15.41 -0.61
CA SER A 3 16.11 -14.32 -0.34
C SER A 3 14.74 -14.88 0.03
N ILE A 4 14.32 -14.67 1.28
CA ILE A 4 12.96 -14.92 1.74
C ILE A 4 12.07 -13.90 1.02
N THR A 5 11.28 -14.36 0.06
CA THR A 5 10.31 -13.51 -0.63
C THR A 5 9.12 -13.31 0.30
N PRO A 6 8.81 -12.08 0.76
CA PRO A 6 7.60 -11.84 1.51
C PRO A 6 6.39 -12.16 0.63
N ILE A 7 5.52 -13.06 1.10
CA ILE A 7 4.20 -13.27 0.51
C ILE A 7 3.33 -12.10 0.97
N SER A 8 3.54 -10.92 0.38
CA SER A 8 2.52 -9.88 0.42
C SER A 8 1.37 -10.32 -0.48
N PRO A 9 0.10 -10.29 -0.02
CA PRO A 9 -1.01 -10.40 -0.93
C PRO A 9 -0.85 -9.29 -1.98
N ARG A 10 -0.66 -9.68 -3.24
CA ARG A 10 -0.59 -8.76 -4.38
C ARG A 10 -1.95 -8.08 -4.50
N GLY A 11 -2.16 -7.00 -3.74
CA GLY A 11 -3.16 -6.01 -4.05
C GLY A 11 -2.81 -5.46 -5.43
N PHE A 12 -3.69 -5.69 -6.40
CA PHE A 12 -3.62 -5.07 -7.72
C PHE A 12 -3.36 -3.56 -7.53
N ALA A 13 -2.16 -3.11 -7.84
CA ALA A 13 -1.85 -1.68 -7.84
C ALA A 13 -2.59 -1.05 -9.02
N ARG A 14 -3.81 -0.53 -8.77
CA ARG A 14 -4.43 0.41 -9.71
C ARG A 14 -3.43 1.54 -9.94
N VAL A 15 -3.22 1.92 -11.19
CA VAL A 15 -2.44 3.10 -11.57
C VAL A 15 -3.15 4.33 -10.99
N GLY A 16 -2.84 4.65 -9.73
CA GLY A 16 -3.35 5.84 -9.05
C GLY A 16 -2.61 7.07 -9.55
N ALA A 17 -3.19 8.25 -9.31
CA ALA A 17 -2.62 9.55 -9.69
C ALA A 17 -1.18 9.78 -9.20
N HIS A 18 -0.67 8.99 -8.25
CA HIS A 18 0.66 9.13 -7.66
C HIS A 18 1.54 7.87 -7.79
N SER A 19 1.19 6.93 -8.68
CA SER A 19 1.95 5.67 -8.90
C SER A 19 3.38 5.88 -9.43
N HIS A 20 3.66 7.03 -10.04
CA HIS A 20 4.96 7.42 -10.59
C HIS A 20 5.97 7.90 -9.55
N ILE A 21 5.52 8.23 -8.34
CA ILE A 21 6.37 8.76 -7.28
C ILE A 21 7.17 7.62 -6.66
N LYS A 22 8.50 7.70 -6.77
CA LYS A 22 9.43 6.69 -6.30
C LYS A 22 10.21 7.11 -5.06
N GLY A 23 10.26 8.42 -4.77
CA GLY A 23 11.00 9.00 -3.65
C GLY A 23 10.96 10.53 -3.68
N LEU A 24 11.74 11.18 -2.81
CA LEU A 24 11.81 12.64 -2.74
C LEU A 24 12.74 13.25 -3.79
N GLY A 25 13.58 12.47 -4.47
CA GLY A 25 14.48 12.96 -5.51
C GLY A 25 15.55 13.92 -4.99
N LEU A 26 16.07 13.62 -3.79
CA LEU A 26 17.13 14.38 -3.14
C LEU A 26 18.51 13.77 -3.44
N ASP A 27 19.55 14.59 -3.39
CA ASP A 27 20.93 14.10 -3.36
C ASP A 27 21.39 13.76 -1.93
N GLU A 28 22.65 13.34 -1.79
CA GLU A 28 23.26 12.95 -0.52
C GLU A 28 23.28 14.09 0.52
N ASN A 29 23.22 15.34 0.06
CA ASN A 29 23.22 16.56 0.88
C ASN A 29 21.80 17.09 1.18
N LEU A 30 20.76 16.31 0.87
CA LEU A 30 19.34 16.71 0.95
C LEU A 30 18.97 17.86 -0.01
N LYS A 31 19.70 18.05 -1.10
CA LYS A 31 19.32 19.04 -2.11
C LYS A 31 18.40 18.42 -3.14
N ALA A 32 17.27 19.09 -3.39
CA ALA A 32 16.26 18.61 -4.29
C ALA A 32 16.68 18.87 -5.74
N LYS A 33 16.76 17.81 -6.55
CA LYS A 33 16.92 17.94 -8.00
C LYS A 33 15.60 18.44 -8.60
N LEU A 34 15.68 19.28 -9.63
CA LEU A 34 14.50 19.87 -10.27
C LEU A 34 13.48 18.80 -10.69
N ALA A 35 13.93 17.71 -11.31
CA ALA A 35 13.11 16.55 -11.64
C ALA A 35 13.85 15.26 -11.29
N ALA A 36 13.34 14.48 -10.34
CA ALA A 36 13.90 13.19 -9.93
C ALA A 36 12.85 12.35 -9.18
N ASP A 37 12.93 11.03 -9.31
CA ASP A 37 12.06 10.06 -8.62
C ASP A 37 10.56 10.31 -8.75
N GLY A 38 10.14 10.84 -9.90
CA GLY A 38 8.74 11.18 -10.20
C GLY A 38 8.29 12.52 -9.61
N MET A 39 9.14 13.21 -8.85
CA MET A 39 8.88 14.54 -8.32
C MET A 39 9.48 15.62 -9.22
N VAL A 40 8.75 16.72 -9.41
CA VAL A 40 9.21 17.91 -10.15
C VAL A 40 9.00 19.16 -9.29
N GLY A 41 10.00 20.04 -9.27
CA GLY A 41 9.91 21.30 -8.52
C GLY A 41 9.76 21.06 -7.02
N GLN A 42 9.01 21.95 -6.36
CA GLN A 42 8.75 21.93 -4.91
C GLN A 42 10.00 21.66 -4.07
N THR A 43 11.12 22.28 -4.46
CA THR A 43 12.43 21.99 -3.91
C THR A 43 12.45 22.18 -2.40
N GLU A 44 12.05 23.36 -1.91
CA GLU A 44 11.99 23.66 -0.47
C GLU A 44 11.16 22.65 0.33
N ALA A 45 9.98 22.29 -0.16
CA ALA A 45 9.10 21.33 0.51
C ALA A 45 9.68 19.92 0.52
N ARG A 46 10.38 19.51 -0.55
CA ARG A 46 11.06 18.22 -0.65
C ARG A 46 12.31 18.16 0.22
N GLU A 47 13.09 19.23 0.28
CA GLU A 47 14.25 19.33 1.18
C GLU A 47 13.80 19.23 2.65
N ALA A 48 12.74 19.97 3.03
CA ALA A 48 12.13 19.89 4.35
C ALA A 48 11.63 18.46 4.66
N ALA A 49 10.93 17.82 3.71
CA ALA A 49 10.51 16.43 3.82
C ALA A 49 11.70 15.45 3.99
N GLY A 50 12.84 15.72 3.33
CA GLY A 50 14.07 14.95 3.50
C GLY A 50 14.64 15.05 4.91
N ILE A 51 14.59 16.23 5.52
CA ILE A 51 14.96 16.43 6.93
C ILE A 51 14.02 15.63 7.84
N ILE A 52 12.70 15.67 7.59
CA ILE A 52 11.72 14.86 8.31
C ILE A 52 12.05 13.36 8.21
N VAL A 53 12.32 12.85 7.01
CA VAL A 53 12.72 11.44 6.82
C VAL A 53 13.95 11.08 7.65
N ARG A 54 14.98 11.95 7.69
CA ARG A 54 16.16 11.71 8.53
C ARG A 54 15.81 11.74 10.02
N MET A 55 14.96 12.66 10.46
CA MET A 55 14.50 12.72 11.85
C MET A 55 13.72 11.47 12.27
N ILE A 56 12.86 10.97 11.39
CA ILE A 56 12.11 9.73 11.59
C ILE A 56 13.07 8.55 11.74
N LYS A 57 14.00 8.38 10.79
CA LYS A 57 15.00 7.28 10.83
C LYS A 57 15.91 7.36 12.05
N ALA A 58 16.11 8.55 12.61
CA ALA A 58 16.88 8.77 13.84
C ALA A 58 16.04 8.67 15.13
N GLY A 59 14.74 8.38 15.05
CA GLY A 59 13.85 8.25 16.21
C GLY A 59 13.51 9.58 16.90
N LYS A 60 13.66 10.73 16.22
CA LYS A 60 13.50 12.08 16.80
C LYS A 60 12.14 12.75 16.51
N MET A 61 11.12 11.95 16.21
CA MET A 61 9.77 12.42 15.86
C MET A 61 8.70 12.15 16.93
N ALA A 62 9.08 11.61 18.09
CA ALA A 62 8.13 11.32 19.16
C ALA A 62 7.30 12.56 19.54
N GLY A 63 5.97 12.41 19.59
CA GLY A 63 5.04 13.47 19.96
C GLY A 63 4.80 14.55 18.89
N ARG A 64 5.43 14.45 17.71
CA ARG A 64 5.35 15.44 16.62
C ARG A 64 4.64 14.87 15.39
N ALA A 65 3.97 15.75 14.68
CA ALA A 65 3.36 15.44 13.39
C ALA A 65 3.76 16.48 12.33
N VAL A 66 3.48 16.19 11.07
CA VAL A 66 3.79 17.08 9.95
C VAL A 66 2.51 17.69 9.42
N LEU A 67 2.52 18.99 9.09
CA LEU A 67 1.43 19.63 8.36
C LEU A 67 1.92 20.07 6.98
N LEU A 68 1.34 19.52 5.92
CA LEU A 68 1.51 19.98 4.56
C LEU A 68 0.46 21.05 4.26
N ALA A 69 0.90 22.30 4.16
CA ALA A 69 0.01 23.45 3.92
C ALA A 69 0.25 24.06 2.54
N GLY A 70 -0.81 24.37 1.82
CA GLY A 70 -0.72 25.17 0.59
C GLY A 70 -1.88 24.95 -0.37
N PRO A 71 -1.92 25.67 -1.50
CA PRO A 71 -3.03 25.63 -2.44
C PRO A 71 -3.39 24.21 -2.94
N PRO A 72 -4.62 23.99 -3.44
CA PRO A 72 -4.96 22.74 -4.11
C PRO A 72 -4.03 22.47 -5.32
N GLY A 73 -3.68 21.20 -5.53
CA GLY A 73 -2.88 20.80 -6.70
C GLY A 73 -1.37 21.07 -6.61
N THR A 74 -0.85 21.49 -5.46
CA THR A 74 0.59 21.76 -5.25
C THR A 74 1.43 20.53 -4.86
N GLY A 75 0.85 19.33 -4.83
CA GLY A 75 1.61 18.09 -4.57
C GLY A 75 1.78 17.69 -3.10
N LYS A 76 0.89 18.14 -2.19
CA LYS A 76 0.91 17.70 -0.77
C LYS A 76 0.87 16.16 -0.63
N THR A 77 -0.12 15.51 -1.24
CA THR A 77 -0.25 14.05 -1.25
C THR A 77 0.96 13.37 -1.90
N ALA A 78 1.53 13.99 -2.94
CA ALA A 78 2.74 13.51 -3.61
C ALA A 78 3.96 13.49 -2.66
N ILE A 79 4.16 14.56 -1.90
CA ILE A 79 5.22 14.66 -0.88
C ILE A 79 5.01 13.63 0.23
N ALA A 80 3.78 13.44 0.72
CA ALA A 80 3.49 12.44 1.75
C ALA A 80 3.81 11.00 1.29
N ILE A 81 3.45 10.67 0.04
CA ILE A 81 3.80 9.37 -0.56
C ILE A 81 5.31 9.24 -0.73
N ALA A 82 5.99 10.30 -1.17
CA ALA A 82 7.44 10.31 -1.30
C ALA A 82 8.14 10.08 0.04
N ILE A 83 7.68 10.71 1.13
CA ILE A 83 8.17 10.46 2.50
C ILE A 83 8.03 8.97 2.85
N ALA A 84 6.87 8.36 2.62
CA ALA A 84 6.65 6.95 2.92
C ALA A 84 7.60 6.03 2.12
N ARG A 85 7.81 6.32 0.84
CA ARG A 85 8.74 5.56 -0.03
C ARG A 85 10.19 5.66 0.44
N GLU A 86 10.61 6.82 0.94
CA GLU A 86 11.95 7.05 1.48
C GLU A 86 12.18 6.32 2.81
N LEU A 87 11.11 6.06 3.59
CA LEU A 87 11.19 5.30 4.84
C LEU A 87 11.39 3.81 4.59
N GLY A 88 10.73 3.25 3.57
CA GLY A 88 10.89 1.86 3.18
C GLY A 88 9.80 1.38 2.24
N ARG A 89 10.02 0.21 1.60
CA ARG A 89 9.03 -0.39 0.69
C ARG A 89 7.89 -1.10 1.42
N ASP A 90 8.16 -1.56 2.62
CA ASP A 90 7.29 -2.30 3.53
C ASP A 90 6.66 -1.41 4.62
N VAL A 91 6.92 -0.10 4.57
CA VAL A 91 6.30 0.90 5.44
C VAL A 91 4.84 1.08 5.03
N PRO A 92 3.87 0.81 5.93
CA PRO A 92 2.46 1.04 5.63
C PRO A 92 2.20 2.52 5.32
N PHE A 93 1.40 2.80 4.28
CA PHE A 93 0.91 4.14 3.98
C PHE A 93 -0.61 4.12 3.95
N ILE A 94 -1.23 4.72 4.96
CA ILE A 94 -2.68 4.83 5.08
C ILE A 94 -3.07 6.25 4.77
N THR A 95 -4.04 6.41 3.87
CA THR A 95 -4.64 7.70 3.53
C THR A 95 -6.07 7.71 4.03
N LEU A 96 -6.50 8.84 4.59
CA LEU A 96 -7.87 9.08 5.00
C LEU A 96 -8.22 10.54 4.73
N SER A 97 -9.34 10.80 4.07
CA SER A 97 -9.86 12.16 3.93
C SER A 97 -10.56 12.58 5.22
N GLY A 98 -10.44 13.85 5.60
CA GLY A 98 -11.13 14.43 6.76
C GLY A 98 -12.66 14.30 6.68
N SER A 99 -13.24 14.07 5.50
CA SER A 99 -14.66 13.76 5.35
C SER A 99 -15.01 12.29 5.55
N GLU A 100 -14.06 11.37 5.37
CA GLU A 100 -14.28 9.91 5.43
C GLU A 100 -14.43 9.40 6.87
N ILE A 101 -14.08 10.19 7.88
CA ILE A 101 -14.29 9.83 9.30
C ILE A 101 -15.78 9.79 9.68
N TYR A 102 -16.64 10.44 8.91
CA TYR A 102 -18.07 10.52 9.18
C TYR A 102 -18.76 9.33 8.51
N SER A 103 -18.97 8.27 9.30
CA SER A 103 -19.65 7.05 8.87
C SER A 103 -21.01 6.91 9.55
N SER A 104 -21.99 6.33 8.83
CA SER A 104 -23.28 5.92 9.41
C SER A 104 -23.17 4.61 10.20
N GLU A 105 -22.13 3.83 9.94
CA GLU A 105 -21.96 2.49 10.52
C GLU A 105 -20.99 2.46 11.71
N LEU A 106 -20.01 3.37 11.72
CA LEU A 106 -18.94 3.40 12.70
C LEU A 106 -18.83 4.78 13.35
N LYS A 107 -18.45 4.80 14.63
CA LYS A 107 -18.07 6.04 15.30
C LYS A 107 -16.83 6.64 14.64
N LYS A 108 -16.76 7.97 14.55
CA LYS A 108 -15.59 8.68 13.98
C LYS A 108 -14.26 8.30 14.62
N THR A 109 -14.25 8.12 15.95
CA THR A 109 -13.06 7.68 16.68
C THR A 109 -12.65 6.26 16.34
N GLU A 110 -13.61 5.38 16.02
CA GLU A 110 -13.33 4.02 15.59
C GLU A 110 -12.74 4.00 14.17
N VAL A 111 -13.26 4.81 13.25
CA VAL A 111 -12.67 4.97 11.91
C VAL A 111 -11.22 5.46 12.01
N LEU A 112 -10.98 6.49 12.82
CA LEU A 112 -9.62 7.01 13.07
C LEU A 112 -8.72 5.97 13.72
N MET A 113 -9.22 5.24 14.73
CA MET A 113 -8.43 4.21 15.41
C MET A 113 -8.05 3.06 14.47
N GLN A 114 -8.96 2.62 13.60
CA GLN A 114 -8.64 1.61 12.59
C GLN A 114 -7.60 2.12 11.61
N ALA A 115 -7.70 3.37 11.15
CA ALA A 115 -6.71 3.96 10.26
C ALA A 115 -5.32 4.04 10.91
N VAL A 116 -5.25 4.45 12.19
CA VAL A 116 -4.03 4.48 12.99
C VAL A 116 -3.43 3.09 13.14
N ARG A 117 -4.23 2.08 13.48
CA ARG A 117 -3.73 0.69 13.65
C ARG A 117 -3.33 0.05 12.32
N LYS A 118 -3.98 0.39 11.21
CA LYS A 118 -3.54 0.00 9.85
C LYS A 118 -2.22 0.66 9.44
N ALA A 119 -1.89 1.82 10.01
CA ALA A 119 -0.64 2.52 9.76
C ALA A 119 0.54 2.00 10.60
N ILE A 120 0.33 1.06 11.52
CA ILE A 120 1.40 0.47 12.34
C ILE A 120 1.64 -0.97 11.88
N GLY A 121 2.80 -1.20 11.26
CA GLY A 121 3.23 -2.53 10.83
C GLY A 121 3.96 -3.27 11.94
N VAL A 122 3.87 -4.59 11.92
CA VAL A 122 4.60 -5.52 12.79
C VAL A 122 5.23 -6.58 11.91
N ARG A 123 6.57 -6.64 11.93
CA ARG A 123 7.35 -7.69 11.29
C ARG A 123 7.60 -8.79 12.29
N LEU A 124 6.89 -9.90 12.15
CA LEU A 124 7.03 -11.09 12.98
C LEU A 124 8.08 -12.02 12.38
N HIS A 125 9.03 -12.45 13.20
CA HIS A 125 10.04 -13.45 12.87
C HIS A 125 9.68 -14.74 13.61
N GLU A 126 9.38 -15.78 12.86
CA GLU A 126 8.95 -17.06 13.40
C GLU A 126 9.85 -18.17 12.86
N THR A 127 10.61 -18.81 13.73
CA THR A 127 11.42 -19.97 13.35
C THR A 127 10.59 -21.22 13.51
N ARG A 128 10.43 -21.98 12.43
CA ARG A 128 9.71 -23.26 12.44
C ARG A 128 10.55 -24.38 11.87
N LYS A 129 10.35 -25.58 12.39
CA LYS A 129 10.90 -26.81 11.80
C LYS A 129 10.10 -27.18 10.56
N VAL A 130 10.81 -27.41 9.46
CA VAL A 130 10.20 -27.74 8.17
C VAL A 130 10.95 -28.91 7.53
N TYR A 131 10.20 -29.74 6.83
CA TYR A 131 10.75 -30.72 5.89
C TYR A 131 10.70 -30.12 4.49
N GLU A 132 11.84 -29.89 3.87
CA GLU A 132 11.96 -29.26 2.55
C GLU A 132 12.81 -30.13 1.64
N GLY A 133 12.29 -30.46 0.45
CA GLY A 133 13.02 -31.28 -0.51
C GLY A 133 12.23 -31.52 -1.79
N GLU A 134 12.92 -32.06 -2.79
CA GLU A 134 12.29 -32.58 -3.99
C GLU A 134 11.56 -33.88 -3.67
N LEU A 135 10.28 -33.96 -4.04
CA LEU A 135 9.49 -35.16 -3.91
C LEU A 135 9.94 -36.19 -4.96
N THR A 136 10.65 -37.22 -4.52
CA THR A 136 11.21 -38.27 -5.40
C THR A 136 10.41 -39.57 -5.37
N GLN A 137 9.60 -39.77 -4.33
CA GLN A 137 8.68 -40.89 -4.18
C GLN A 137 7.38 -40.40 -3.56
N PHE A 138 6.24 -40.88 -4.06
CA PHE A 138 4.92 -40.54 -3.54
C PHE A 138 3.96 -41.73 -3.70
N ASP A 139 4.02 -42.67 -2.76
CA ASP A 139 3.24 -43.90 -2.79
C ASP A 139 1.99 -43.75 -1.91
N ILE A 140 0.86 -43.45 -2.53
CA ILE A 140 -0.42 -43.24 -1.84
C ILE A 140 -1.07 -44.58 -1.50
N ARG A 141 -1.49 -44.73 -0.25
CA ARG A 141 -2.32 -45.82 0.25
C ARG A 141 -3.75 -45.33 0.40
N THR A 142 -4.68 -46.05 -0.23
CA THR A 142 -6.10 -45.72 -0.24
C THR A 142 -6.91 -46.71 0.58
N ALA A 143 -7.93 -46.24 1.29
CA ALA A 143 -8.93 -47.05 1.98
C ALA A 143 -10.33 -46.81 1.39
N LYS A 144 -11.28 -47.71 1.65
CA LYS A 144 -12.68 -47.52 1.23
C LYS A 144 -13.36 -46.48 2.13
N HIS A 145 -14.16 -45.60 1.54
CA HIS A 145 -14.92 -44.59 2.27
C HIS A 145 -16.00 -45.23 3.16
N ALA A 146 -16.13 -44.78 4.41
CA ALA A 146 -17.00 -45.38 5.42
C ALA A 146 -18.49 -45.42 5.03
N TYR A 147 -18.94 -44.45 4.23
CA TYR A 147 -20.34 -44.32 3.79
C TYR A 147 -20.54 -44.66 2.30
N ASN A 148 -19.46 -44.90 1.54
CA ASN A 148 -19.55 -45.25 0.13
C ASN A 148 -18.45 -46.27 -0.22
N PRO A 149 -18.74 -47.58 -0.16
CA PRO A 149 -17.76 -48.64 -0.38
C PRO A 149 -17.10 -48.65 -1.77
N TYR A 150 -17.66 -47.92 -2.74
CA TYR A 150 -17.15 -47.78 -4.09
C TYR A 150 -16.19 -46.59 -4.25
N GLN A 151 -16.10 -45.72 -3.25
CA GLN A 151 -15.19 -44.58 -3.26
C GLN A 151 -13.93 -44.89 -2.45
N GLN A 152 -12.77 -44.74 -3.08
CA GLN A 152 -11.48 -44.83 -2.40
C GLN A 152 -11.05 -43.44 -1.95
N VAL A 153 -10.56 -43.34 -0.71
CA VAL A 153 -10.01 -42.11 -0.15
C VAL A 153 -8.55 -42.30 0.25
N PRO A 154 -7.69 -41.28 0.10
CA PRO A 154 -6.31 -41.36 0.56
C PRO A 154 -6.26 -41.48 2.09
N GLU A 155 -5.64 -42.54 2.60
CA GLU A 155 -5.49 -42.80 4.03
C GLU A 155 -4.11 -42.36 4.54
N SER A 156 -3.06 -42.72 3.80
CA SER A 156 -1.68 -42.35 4.10
C SER A 156 -0.84 -42.38 2.84
N ALA A 157 0.38 -41.87 2.89
CA ALA A 157 1.35 -42.07 1.82
C ALA A 157 2.75 -42.27 2.39
N ARG A 158 3.56 -43.05 1.67
CA ARG A 158 5.02 -43.05 1.86
C ARG A 158 5.62 -42.07 0.87
N ILE A 159 6.24 -41.02 1.39
CA ILE A 159 6.92 -40.00 0.57
C ILE A 159 8.43 -40.07 0.80
N THR A 160 9.22 -39.69 -0.22
CA THR A 160 10.66 -39.48 -0.07
C THR A 160 11.02 -38.09 -0.55
N LEU A 161 11.57 -37.29 0.37
CA LEU A 161 12.07 -35.94 0.09
C LEU A 161 13.58 -36.01 -0.07
N THR A 162 14.09 -35.39 -1.13
CA THR A 162 15.52 -35.40 -1.49
C THR A 162 16.04 -33.98 -1.61
N THR A 163 17.15 -33.70 -0.91
CA THR A 163 17.94 -32.48 -1.05
C THR A 163 19.26 -32.80 -1.77
N LYS A 164 20.13 -31.80 -1.93
CA LYS A 164 21.51 -32.03 -2.41
C LYS A 164 22.38 -32.81 -1.43
N SER A 165 21.95 -32.93 -0.17
CA SER A 165 22.76 -33.49 0.92
C SER A 165 22.25 -34.85 1.41
N GLU A 166 20.93 -35.08 1.41
CA GLU A 166 20.36 -36.35 1.86
C GLU A 166 19.01 -36.66 1.17
N SER A 167 18.57 -37.90 1.30
CA SER A 167 17.22 -38.35 0.98
C SER A 167 16.59 -38.99 2.21
N ARG A 168 15.36 -38.61 2.55
CA ARG A 168 14.66 -39.13 3.73
C ARG A 168 13.22 -39.50 3.37
N SER A 169 12.78 -40.69 3.80
CA SER A 169 11.42 -41.16 3.63
C SER A 169 10.56 -40.92 4.86
N PHE A 170 9.29 -40.57 4.65
CA PHE A 170 8.31 -40.33 5.70
C PHE A 170 7.01 -41.05 5.39
N ASN A 171 6.29 -41.45 6.46
CA ASN A 171 4.89 -41.84 6.36
C ASN A 171 4.04 -40.63 6.75
N VAL A 172 3.20 -40.17 5.85
CA VAL A 172 2.32 -39.02 6.06
C VAL A 172 0.86 -39.46 6.13
N GLY A 173 0.09 -38.79 6.98
CA GLY A 173 -1.34 -39.07 7.17
C GLY A 173 -2.22 -38.48 6.07
N SER A 174 -3.50 -38.85 6.08
CA SER A 174 -4.50 -38.47 5.06
C SER A 174 -4.59 -36.96 4.80
N SER A 175 -4.49 -36.12 5.83
CA SER A 175 -4.57 -34.66 5.70
C SER A 175 -3.50 -34.08 4.79
N ILE A 176 -2.24 -34.53 4.95
CA ILE A 176 -1.09 -34.11 4.15
C ILE A 176 -1.26 -34.61 2.71
N VAL A 177 -1.69 -35.86 2.53
CA VAL A 177 -1.92 -36.45 1.19
C VAL A 177 -3.00 -35.69 0.42
N VAL A 178 -4.13 -35.41 1.08
CA VAL A 178 -5.22 -34.62 0.48
C VAL A 178 -4.74 -33.20 0.14
N ALA A 179 -3.97 -32.56 1.01
CA ALA A 179 -3.40 -31.24 0.73
C ALA A 179 -2.45 -31.26 -0.48
N MET A 180 -1.61 -32.30 -0.60
CA MET A 180 -0.71 -32.47 -1.74
C MET A 180 -1.48 -32.68 -3.05
N LEU A 181 -2.51 -33.53 -3.04
CA LEU A 181 -3.35 -33.79 -4.20
C LEU A 181 -4.12 -32.53 -4.65
N ASN A 182 -4.69 -31.78 -3.70
CA ASN A 182 -5.42 -30.55 -4.01
C ASN A 182 -4.52 -29.44 -4.59
N GLN A 183 -3.23 -29.43 -4.24
CA GLN A 183 -2.24 -28.53 -4.81
C GLN A 183 -1.62 -29.05 -6.11
N GLY A 184 -2.01 -30.23 -6.59
CA GLY A 184 -1.44 -30.85 -7.79
C GLY A 184 0.03 -31.24 -7.63
N ILE A 185 0.50 -31.45 -6.39
CA ILE A 185 1.88 -31.83 -6.10
C ILE A 185 2.16 -33.23 -6.66
N ARG A 186 3.25 -33.35 -7.40
CA ARG A 186 3.69 -34.61 -8.03
C ARG A 186 5.19 -34.85 -7.85
N ILE A 187 5.64 -36.06 -8.18
CA ILE A 187 7.06 -36.40 -8.19
C ILE A 187 7.82 -35.42 -9.09
N GLY A 188 8.95 -34.92 -8.60
CA GLY A 188 9.76 -33.88 -9.22
C GLY A 188 9.43 -32.45 -8.78
N ASP A 189 8.45 -32.25 -7.89
CA ASP A 189 8.18 -30.93 -7.30
C ASP A 189 8.99 -30.74 -6.01
N VAL A 190 9.48 -29.52 -5.80
CA VAL A 190 10.05 -29.09 -4.52
C VAL A 190 8.90 -28.70 -3.60
N VAL A 191 8.84 -29.32 -2.43
CA VAL A 191 7.78 -29.11 -1.45
C VAL A 191 8.36 -28.74 -0.11
N GLN A 192 7.57 -28.00 0.68
CA GLN A 192 7.85 -27.68 2.06
C GLN A 192 6.69 -28.12 2.94
N ILE A 193 6.99 -28.86 4.00
CA ILE A 193 6.01 -29.36 4.97
C ILE A 193 6.39 -28.81 6.35
N ASP A 194 5.48 -28.07 6.97
CA ASP A 194 5.63 -27.59 8.34
C ASP A 194 5.53 -28.78 9.31
N ALA A 195 6.54 -28.95 10.18
CA ALA A 195 6.67 -30.15 11.01
C ALA A 195 5.63 -30.22 12.14
N GLU A 196 5.08 -29.07 12.56
CA GLU A 196 4.11 -28.99 13.66
C GLU A 196 2.67 -29.07 13.15
N THR A 197 2.37 -28.35 12.07
CA THR A 197 1.01 -28.25 11.53
C THR A 197 0.71 -29.25 10.43
N GLY A 198 1.74 -29.86 9.83
CA GLY A 198 1.60 -30.70 8.64
C GLY A 198 1.20 -29.94 7.37
N LYS A 199 1.20 -28.60 7.40
CA LYS A 199 0.83 -27.78 6.25
C LYS A 199 1.86 -27.96 5.13
N VAL A 200 1.38 -28.27 3.93
CA VAL A 200 2.21 -28.46 2.74
C VAL A 200 2.13 -27.25 1.82
N ILE A 201 3.26 -26.84 1.25
CA ILE A 201 3.37 -25.78 0.24
C ILE A 201 4.19 -26.31 -0.94
N ARG A 202 3.64 -26.24 -2.16
CA ARG A 202 4.40 -26.44 -3.40
C ARG A 202 5.29 -25.22 -3.67
N VAL A 203 6.61 -25.42 -3.69
CA VAL A 203 7.57 -24.34 -3.99
C VAL A 203 7.74 -24.16 -5.49
N GLY A 204 7.74 -25.27 -6.25
CA GLY A 204 7.81 -25.24 -7.71
C GLY A 204 8.37 -26.54 -8.29
N ARG A 205 8.57 -26.58 -9.60
CA ARG A 205 9.13 -27.75 -10.31
C ARG A 205 10.64 -27.81 -10.15
N SER A 206 11.23 -28.98 -9.86
CA SER A 206 12.69 -29.14 -9.72
C SER A 206 13.41 -28.99 -11.06
N GLU A 207 14.54 -28.27 -11.05
CA GLU A 207 15.47 -28.15 -12.20
C GLU A 207 15.91 -29.51 -12.75
N GLU A 208 16.19 -30.47 -11.87
CA GLU A 208 16.68 -31.83 -12.21
C GLU A 208 15.73 -32.64 -13.10
N VAL A 209 14.43 -32.31 -13.03
CA VAL A 209 13.37 -32.98 -13.78
C VAL A 209 12.96 -32.14 -15.00
N ALA A 210 12.95 -30.82 -14.85
CA ALA A 210 12.62 -29.88 -15.93
C ALA A 210 13.62 -29.97 -17.10
N GLU A 211 14.92 -30.16 -16.82
CA GLU A 211 15.95 -30.26 -17.86
C GLU A 211 15.93 -31.57 -18.66
N LYS A 212 15.37 -32.66 -18.09
CA LYS A 212 15.48 -34.02 -18.67
C LYS A 212 14.30 -34.46 -19.54
N TYR A 213 13.10 -33.90 -19.37
CA TYR A 213 11.88 -34.54 -19.90
C TYR A 213 10.88 -33.62 -20.61
N GLU A 214 11.09 -32.31 -20.69
CA GLU A 214 10.03 -31.40 -21.17
C GLU A 214 10.48 -30.53 -22.36
N ILE A 215 10.01 -30.87 -23.57
CA ILE A 215 10.06 -29.99 -24.75
C ILE A 215 8.96 -28.93 -24.57
N ALA A 216 9.34 -27.79 -23.95
CA ALA A 216 8.62 -26.51 -23.84
C ALA A 216 7.13 -26.51 -23.42
N GLY A 217 6.80 -25.83 -22.30
CA GLY A 217 5.40 -25.50 -22.01
C GLY A 217 4.99 -24.94 -20.65
N TYR A 218 5.90 -24.61 -19.73
CA TYR A 218 5.52 -23.95 -18.46
C TYR A 218 6.13 -22.55 -18.36
N ASP A 219 5.29 -21.56 -18.04
CA ASP A 219 5.68 -20.22 -17.59
C ASP A 219 6.31 -20.22 -16.18
N GLU A 220 6.43 -21.40 -15.54
CA GLU A 220 6.93 -21.57 -14.19
C GLU A 220 8.47 -21.73 -14.22
N LYS A 221 9.20 -20.78 -13.63
CA LYS A 221 10.65 -20.89 -13.48
C LYS A 221 10.98 -22.11 -12.61
N PRO A 222 11.85 -23.03 -13.07
CA PRO A 222 12.23 -24.18 -12.26
C PRO A 222 12.98 -23.72 -11.01
N VAL A 223 12.85 -24.52 -9.96
CA VAL A 223 13.41 -24.27 -8.63
C VAL A 223 14.56 -25.25 -8.39
N PRO A 224 15.74 -24.78 -7.93
CA PRO A 224 16.84 -25.68 -7.65
C PRO A 224 16.50 -26.62 -6.50
N ARG A 225 17.03 -27.85 -6.57
CA ARG A 225 16.95 -28.78 -5.44
C ARG A 225 17.52 -28.12 -4.18
N PRO A 226 16.80 -28.14 -3.04
CA PRO A 226 17.27 -27.49 -1.81
C PRO A 226 18.62 -28.05 -1.35
N SER A 227 19.46 -27.20 -0.76
CA SER A 227 20.70 -27.61 -0.09
C SER A 227 20.47 -27.87 1.40
N GLY A 228 21.37 -28.66 2.01
CA GLY A 228 21.30 -28.99 3.44
C GLY A 228 20.38 -30.17 3.73
N PRO A 229 20.14 -30.49 5.02
CA PRO A 229 19.26 -31.59 5.42
C PRO A 229 17.82 -31.37 4.96
N VAL A 230 17.05 -32.44 4.83
CA VAL A 230 15.61 -32.41 4.53
C VAL A 230 14.87 -31.73 5.68
N GLU A 231 15.19 -32.11 6.91
CA GLU A 231 14.67 -31.46 8.11
C GLU A 231 15.57 -30.27 8.48
N LYS A 232 15.01 -29.07 8.51
CA LYS A 232 15.74 -27.87 8.89
C LYS A 232 14.85 -26.86 9.59
N GLU A 233 15.45 -25.98 10.37
CA GLU A 233 14.77 -24.80 10.91
C GLU A 233 14.81 -23.69 9.86
N LYS A 234 13.65 -23.08 9.61
CA LYS A 234 13.48 -21.99 8.66
C LYS A 234 12.78 -20.83 9.35
N GLU A 235 13.38 -19.66 9.23
CA GLU A 235 12.78 -18.42 9.69
C GLU A 235 11.76 -17.94 8.65
N PHE A 236 10.57 -17.61 9.13
CA PHE A 236 9.50 -16.98 8.37
C PHE A 236 9.34 -15.54 8.84
N VAL A 237 9.30 -14.63 7.88
CA VAL A 237 9.07 -13.22 8.15
C VAL A 237 7.69 -12.86 7.64
N TYR A 238 6.79 -12.48 8.56
CA TYR A 238 5.45 -12.01 8.26
C TYR A 238 5.36 -10.53 8.53
N VAL A 239 4.81 -9.75 7.60
CA VAL A 239 4.50 -8.33 7.83
C VAL A 239 2.99 -8.20 7.87
N VAL A 240 2.47 -7.80 9.03
CA VAL A 240 1.04 -7.58 9.31
C VAL A 240 0.87 -6.22 9.98
N THR A 241 -0.33 -5.64 9.94
CA THR A 241 -0.62 -4.42 10.71
C THR A 241 -1.18 -4.75 12.09
N LEU A 242 -1.18 -3.80 13.02
CA LEU A 242 -1.88 -3.97 14.30
C LEU A 242 -3.38 -4.23 14.10
N HIS A 243 -3.98 -3.62 13.08
CA HIS A 243 -5.37 -3.87 12.74
C HIS A 243 -5.62 -5.30 12.25
N ASP A 244 -4.70 -5.87 11.47
CA ASP A 244 -4.80 -7.27 11.04
C ASP A 244 -4.77 -8.22 12.25
N LEU A 245 -3.87 -7.96 13.20
CA LEU A 245 -3.79 -8.72 14.44
C LEU A 245 -5.06 -8.58 15.29
N ASP A 246 -5.63 -7.36 15.37
CA ASP A 246 -6.91 -7.15 16.04
C ASP A 246 -8.04 -7.97 15.42
N GLN A 247 -8.15 -7.93 14.08
CA GLN A 247 -9.18 -8.67 13.34
C GLN A 247 -9.01 -10.18 13.56
N MET A 248 -7.78 -10.68 13.53
CA MET A 248 -7.47 -12.09 13.81
C MET A 248 -7.88 -12.49 15.22
N GLN A 249 -7.64 -11.64 16.22
CA GLN A 249 -7.99 -11.91 17.61
C GLN A 249 -9.51 -11.77 17.86
N ALA A 250 -10.18 -10.86 17.16
CA ALA A 250 -11.62 -10.64 17.23
C ALA A 250 -12.42 -11.76 16.55
N GLN A 251 -11.92 -12.30 15.44
CA GLN A 251 -12.50 -13.44 14.74
C GLN A 251 -12.15 -14.76 15.44
N ALA A 252 -12.84 -15.07 16.53
CA ALA A 252 -12.63 -16.29 17.34
C ALA A 252 -12.71 -17.65 16.59
N ARG A 253 -13.02 -17.68 15.29
CA ARG A 253 -13.13 -18.91 14.46
C ARG A 253 -12.39 -18.88 13.13
N GLY A 254 -11.65 -17.82 12.81
CA GLY A 254 -10.95 -17.68 11.53
C GLY A 254 -9.56 -17.11 11.73
N GLY A 255 -8.55 -17.96 11.82
CA GLY A 255 -7.15 -17.52 11.90
C GLY A 255 -6.69 -16.78 10.63
N PHE A 256 -5.38 -16.67 10.43
CA PHE A 256 -4.71 -15.97 9.31
C PHE A 256 -5.32 -16.22 7.91
N PHE A 257 -5.97 -17.37 7.70
CA PHE A 257 -6.66 -17.73 6.47
C PHE A 257 -7.95 -16.93 6.19
N SER A 258 -8.73 -16.56 7.22
CA SER A 258 -9.96 -15.76 7.06
C SER A 258 -9.65 -14.34 6.54
N LEU A 259 -8.57 -13.74 7.04
CA LEU A 259 -8.07 -12.44 6.61
C LEU A 259 -7.57 -12.45 5.15
N LEU A 260 -6.90 -13.53 4.72
CA LEU A 260 -6.37 -13.66 3.36
C LEU A 260 -7.43 -13.96 2.28
N PHE A 261 -8.58 -14.55 2.66
CA PHE A 261 -9.59 -15.05 1.72
C PHE A 261 -10.98 -14.42 1.88
N GLY A 262 -11.09 -13.28 2.57
CA GLY A 262 -12.29 -12.43 2.55
C GLY A 262 -13.42 -12.83 3.51
N GLY A 263 -13.08 -13.35 4.70
CA GLY A 263 -14.04 -13.42 5.80
C GLY A 263 -14.54 -12.03 6.20
N GLY A 264 -15.80 -11.91 6.64
CA GLY A 264 -16.40 -10.61 6.98
C GLY A 264 -15.62 -9.89 8.09
N GLU A 265 -15.15 -8.68 7.80
CA GLU A 265 -14.43 -7.84 8.78
C GLU A 265 -15.33 -7.50 9.97
N VAL A 266 -14.78 -7.64 11.19
CA VAL A 266 -15.47 -7.17 12.38
C VAL A 266 -15.47 -5.65 12.34
N LYS A 267 -16.67 -5.06 12.33
CA LYS A 267 -16.86 -3.62 12.15
C LYS A 267 -16.28 -2.79 13.30
N GLU A 268 -16.52 -3.18 14.55
CA GLU A 268 -15.96 -2.52 15.73
C GLU A 268 -15.18 -3.53 16.58
N ILE A 269 -13.97 -3.15 16.97
CA ILE A 269 -13.07 -4.02 17.75
C ILE A 269 -13.06 -3.57 19.20
N ASP A 270 -13.33 -4.51 20.11
CA ASP A 270 -13.33 -4.24 21.55
C ASP A 270 -11.96 -3.71 22.03
N PRO A 271 -11.92 -2.63 22.83
CA PRO A 271 -10.67 -2.11 23.41
C PRO A 271 -9.85 -3.16 24.18
N GLU A 272 -10.48 -4.15 24.81
CA GLU A 272 -9.78 -5.24 25.50
C GLU A 272 -9.05 -6.18 24.53
N ILE A 273 -9.59 -6.38 23.31
CA ILE A 273 -8.88 -7.10 22.25
C ILE A 273 -7.63 -6.32 21.84
N ARG A 274 -7.77 -5.01 21.59
CA ARG A 274 -6.64 -4.14 21.23
C ARG A 274 -5.54 -4.15 22.28
N ARG A 275 -5.91 -4.03 23.57
CA ARG A 275 -4.95 -4.10 24.68
C ARG A 275 -4.19 -5.43 24.69
N ARG A 276 -4.88 -6.55 24.48
CA ARG A 276 -4.23 -7.88 24.40
C ARG A 276 -3.29 -8.00 23.20
N VAL A 277 -3.66 -7.44 22.06
CA VAL A 277 -2.80 -7.38 20.87
C VAL A 277 -1.56 -6.52 21.14
N ASP A 278 -1.73 -5.36 21.78
CA ASP A 278 -0.62 -4.46 22.10
C ASP A 278 0.36 -5.13 23.09
N GLU A 279 -0.15 -5.82 24.12
CA GLU A 279 0.65 -6.63 25.05
C GLU A 279 1.39 -7.77 24.33
N TYR A 280 0.71 -8.48 23.44
CA TYR A 280 1.30 -9.55 22.62
C TYR A 280 2.43 -9.02 21.74
N VAL A 281 2.23 -7.91 21.03
CA VAL A 281 3.26 -7.32 20.17
C VAL A 281 4.44 -6.83 21.00
N LYS A 282 4.17 -6.18 22.14
CA LYS A 282 5.22 -5.73 23.07
C LYS A 282 6.11 -6.88 23.54
N GLN A 283 5.51 -7.98 24.00
CA GLN A 283 6.27 -9.17 24.40
C GLN A 283 7.13 -9.71 23.26
N ARG A 284 6.57 -9.83 22.05
CA ARG A 284 7.32 -10.32 20.89
C ARG A 284 8.50 -9.42 20.51
N VAL A 285 8.36 -8.11 20.66
CA VAL A 285 9.44 -7.13 20.44
C VAL A 285 10.51 -7.27 21.52
N GLU A 286 10.13 -7.41 22.79
CA GLU A 286 11.05 -7.65 23.91
C GLU A 286 11.84 -8.97 23.74
N ASP A 287 11.18 -10.02 23.22
CA ASP A 287 11.78 -11.31 22.90
C ASP A 287 12.66 -11.28 21.64
N GLY A 288 12.69 -10.17 20.89
CA GLY A 288 13.42 -10.06 19.62
C GLY A 288 12.81 -10.86 18.46
N THR A 289 11.57 -11.33 18.60
CA THR A 289 10.83 -12.09 17.57
C THR A 289 9.85 -11.21 16.78
N ALA A 290 9.81 -9.91 17.06
CA ALA A 290 9.07 -8.92 16.29
C ALA A 290 9.78 -7.57 16.21
N GLU A 291 9.49 -6.82 15.16
CA GLU A 291 9.92 -5.43 14.99
C GLU A 291 8.71 -4.57 14.59
N ILE A 292 8.58 -3.40 15.22
CA ILE A 292 7.52 -2.44 14.87
C ILE A 292 8.00 -1.60 13.70
N ILE A 293 7.18 -1.53 12.66
CA ILE A 293 7.38 -0.69 11.49
C ILE A 293 6.42 0.49 11.60
N PRO A 294 6.87 1.67 12.07
CA PRO A 294 6.03 2.86 12.09
C PRO A 294 5.73 3.27 10.64
N GLY A 295 4.47 3.12 10.24
CA GLY A 295 3.99 3.58 8.95
C GLY A 295 3.64 5.07 8.96
N VAL A 296 3.09 5.51 7.84
CA VAL A 296 2.64 6.89 7.63
C VAL A 296 1.12 6.89 7.59
N PHE A 297 0.52 7.70 8.47
CA PHE A 297 -0.90 8.01 8.45
C PHE A 297 -1.11 9.42 7.87
N PHE A 298 -1.57 9.47 6.62
CA PHE A 298 -1.85 10.70 5.89
C PHE A 298 -3.32 11.07 6.00
N LEU A 299 -3.59 12.24 6.57
CA LEU A 299 -4.93 12.83 6.68
C LEU A 299 -5.05 14.01 5.72
N ASP A 300 -5.83 13.84 4.66
CA ASP A 300 -6.10 14.90 3.68
C ASP A 300 -7.31 15.74 4.07
N ASP A 301 -7.33 17.01 3.67
CA ASP A 301 -8.37 18.00 4.00
C ASP A 301 -8.77 18.03 5.49
N VAL A 302 -7.78 18.22 6.36
CA VAL A 302 -7.98 18.22 7.82
C VAL A 302 -8.93 19.31 8.31
N SER A 303 -9.19 20.33 7.50
CA SER A 303 -10.17 21.38 7.80
C SER A 303 -11.61 20.86 7.91
N MET A 304 -11.85 19.62 7.46
CA MET A 304 -13.14 18.94 7.57
C MET A 304 -13.33 18.20 8.90
N LEU A 305 -12.26 18.01 9.68
CA LEU A 305 -12.30 17.39 11.00
C LEU A 305 -12.89 18.34 12.04
N ASP A 306 -13.60 17.77 13.02
CA ASP A 306 -14.11 18.49 14.18
C ASP A 306 -13.17 18.43 15.39
N ILE A 307 -13.45 19.26 16.39
CA ILE A 307 -12.66 19.36 17.62
C ILE A 307 -12.50 18.03 18.36
N GLU A 308 -13.50 17.16 18.33
CA GLU A 308 -13.40 15.85 18.99
C GLU A 308 -12.45 14.91 18.24
N ALA A 309 -12.45 14.94 16.91
CA ALA A 309 -11.49 14.20 16.09
C ALA A 309 -10.05 14.69 16.34
N PHE A 310 -9.84 16.01 16.45
CA PHE A 310 -8.53 16.56 16.80
C PHE A 310 -8.08 16.15 18.20
N SER A 311 -8.97 16.20 19.20
CA SER A 311 -8.66 15.73 20.56
C SER A 311 -8.26 14.25 20.59
N PHE A 312 -8.95 13.40 19.82
CA PHE A 312 -8.57 12.00 19.68
C PHE A 312 -7.17 11.84 19.05
N LEU A 313 -6.88 12.60 17.98
CA LEU A 313 -5.59 12.55 17.30
C LEU A 313 -4.45 13.06 18.20
N SER A 314 -4.69 14.06 19.06
CA SER A 314 -3.72 14.51 20.05
C SER A 314 -3.32 13.38 21.00
N THR A 315 -4.27 12.58 21.48
CA THR A 315 -3.99 11.38 22.30
C THR A 315 -3.21 10.33 21.52
N VAL A 316 -3.51 10.12 20.23
CA VAL A 316 -2.76 9.19 19.38
C VAL A 316 -1.31 9.62 19.26
N LEU A 317 -1.04 10.92 19.06
CA LEU A 317 0.32 11.46 18.93
C LEU A 317 1.17 11.30 20.19
N GLU A 318 0.54 11.09 21.35
CA GLU A 318 1.23 10.85 22.63
C GLU A 318 1.56 9.38 22.87
N SER A 319 1.00 8.47 22.07
CA SER A 319 1.28 7.03 22.16
C SER A 319 2.70 6.68 21.73
N GLU A 320 3.34 5.74 22.42
CA GLU A 320 4.66 5.21 22.06
C GLU A 320 4.65 4.52 20.69
N LEU A 321 3.50 3.95 20.30
CA LEU A 321 3.32 3.24 19.03
C LEU A 321 2.71 4.12 17.93
N ALA A 322 2.70 5.45 18.12
CA ALA A 322 2.09 6.35 17.15
C ALA A 322 2.75 6.23 15.76
N PRO A 323 1.96 6.08 14.68
CA PRO A 323 2.50 6.19 13.34
C PRO A 323 2.94 7.63 13.05
N ILE A 324 3.68 7.83 11.97
CA ILE A 324 4.01 9.17 11.50
C ILE A 324 2.75 9.80 10.92
N VAL A 325 2.18 10.77 11.64
CA VAL A 325 0.98 11.47 11.20
C VAL A 325 1.37 12.67 10.32
N ILE A 326 0.81 12.70 9.11
CA ILE A 326 0.98 13.79 8.16
C ILE A 326 -0.41 14.35 7.85
N PHE A 327 -0.66 15.58 8.29
CA PHE A 327 -1.85 16.35 7.98
C PHE A 327 -1.67 17.10 6.66
N ALA A 328 -2.73 17.28 5.89
CA ALA A 328 -2.75 18.16 4.73
C ALA A 328 -3.94 19.10 4.75
N THR A 329 -3.69 20.36 4.41
CA THR A 329 -4.70 21.41 4.34
C THR A 329 -4.50 22.29 3.11
N ASN A 330 -5.62 22.74 2.56
CA ASN A 330 -5.69 23.75 1.51
C ASN A 330 -6.33 25.06 2.00
N ARG A 331 -6.69 25.15 3.30
CA ARG A 331 -7.34 26.32 3.88
C ARG A 331 -6.35 27.19 4.65
N GLY A 332 -6.58 28.50 4.55
CA GLY A 332 -5.96 29.51 5.42
C GLY A 332 -6.68 29.56 6.76
N ILE A 333 -7.19 30.72 7.17
CA ILE A 333 -8.00 30.85 8.39
C ILE A 333 -9.41 30.35 8.13
N THR A 334 -9.92 29.46 8.99
CA THR A 334 -11.30 28.96 8.93
C THR A 334 -11.78 28.53 10.30
N THR A 335 -13.09 28.29 10.45
CA THR A 335 -13.67 27.83 11.71
C THR A 335 -13.24 26.41 12.02
N VAL A 336 -12.79 26.13 13.25
CA VAL A 336 -12.63 24.77 13.75
C VAL A 336 -14.01 24.16 13.93
N ARG A 337 -14.32 23.10 13.18
CA ARG A 337 -15.66 22.50 13.18
C ARG A 337 -16.05 21.99 14.58
N GLY A 338 -17.31 22.21 14.93
CA GLY A 338 -17.83 21.94 16.29
C GLY A 338 -17.55 23.07 17.29
N THR A 339 -16.96 24.18 16.86
CA THR A 339 -16.70 25.37 17.68
C THR A 339 -16.98 26.65 16.88
N ASP A 340 -16.96 27.80 17.55
CA ASP A 340 -17.01 29.13 16.91
C ASP A 340 -15.61 29.74 16.69
N LEU A 341 -14.54 29.01 17.01
CA LEU A 341 -13.17 29.52 16.95
C LEU A 341 -12.66 29.57 15.50
N GLN A 342 -12.20 30.74 15.06
CA GLN A 342 -11.38 30.87 13.85
C GLN A 342 -9.94 30.52 14.16
N ALA A 343 -9.35 29.59 13.41
CA ALA A 343 -7.95 29.21 13.58
C ALA A 343 -7.27 29.00 12.22
N PRO A 344 -5.93 29.15 12.15
CA PRO A 344 -5.17 28.74 10.98
C PRO A 344 -5.45 27.28 10.65
N HIS A 345 -5.69 27.01 9.38
CA HIS A 345 -5.94 25.69 8.80
C HIS A 345 -7.20 24.97 9.32
N GLY A 346 -8.00 25.61 10.16
CA GLY A 346 -9.14 24.98 10.84
C GLY A 346 -8.72 23.99 11.92
N MET A 347 -7.52 24.17 12.49
CA MET A 347 -6.96 23.28 13.51
C MET A 347 -6.88 23.98 14.87
N PRO A 348 -7.02 23.26 16.00
CA PRO A 348 -6.74 23.78 17.32
C PRO A 348 -5.28 24.27 17.45
N LEU A 349 -5.07 25.41 18.11
CA LEU A 349 -3.75 26.04 18.22
C LEU A 349 -2.74 25.18 19.00
N ASP A 350 -3.20 24.50 20.03
CA ASP A 350 -2.42 23.57 20.85
C ASP A 350 -1.88 22.37 20.04
N LEU A 351 -2.68 21.87 19.09
CA LEU A 351 -2.21 20.84 18.17
C LEU A 351 -1.25 21.43 17.14
N LEU A 352 -1.58 22.61 16.59
CA LEU A 352 -0.76 23.28 15.57
C LEU A 352 0.66 23.58 16.06
N ASP A 353 0.83 23.95 17.33
CA ASP A 353 2.13 24.20 17.97
C ASP A 353 3.03 22.94 18.04
N ARG A 354 2.45 21.75 17.91
CA ARG A 354 3.17 20.46 17.87
C ARG A 354 3.55 20.03 16.45
N LEU A 355 3.11 20.76 15.42
CA LEU A 355 3.29 20.37 14.02
C LEU A 355 4.52 21.02 13.40
N LEU A 356 5.26 20.23 12.62
CA LEU A 356 6.25 20.73 11.69
C LEU A 356 5.53 21.08 10.38
N ILE A 357 5.38 22.37 10.12
CA ILE A 357 4.65 22.86 8.95
C ILE A 357 5.59 22.93 7.74
N ILE A 358 5.23 22.23 6.67
CA ILE A 358 5.88 22.30 5.36
C ILE A 358 4.92 22.99 4.39
N ASN A 359 5.31 24.18 3.93
CA ASN A 359 4.54 24.93 2.95
C ASN A 359 4.85 24.45 1.52
N THR A 360 3.80 24.34 0.72
CA THR A 360 3.89 24.07 -0.73
C THR A 360 3.50 25.32 -1.50
N ARG A 361 4.20 25.59 -2.60
CA ARG A 361 3.92 26.75 -3.46
C ARG A 361 3.21 26.35 -4.75
N LEU A 362 2.70 27.34 -5.48
CA LEU A 362 2.27 27.13 -6.86
C LEU A 362 3.49 26.76 -7.73
N TYR A 363 3.25 25.92 -8.73
CA TYR A 363 4.28 25.53 -9.69
C TYR A 363 4.57 26.68 -10.66
N THR A 364 5.82 26.80 -11.07
CA THR A 364 6.21 27.70 -12.16
C THR A 364 5.79 27.12 -13.51
N GLU A 365 5.78 27.95 -14.57
CA GLU A 365 5.47 27.48 -15.93
C GLU A 365 6.39 26.33 -16.38
N GLU A 366 7.69 26.46 -16.09
CA GLU A 366 8.70 25.44 -16.38
C GLU A 366 8.40 24.10 -15.66
N GLU A 367 8.01 24.17 -14.38
CA GLU A 367 7.64 22.99 -13.60
C GLU A 367 6.35 22.36 -14.11
N ILE A 368 5.33 23.16 -14.48
CA ILE A 368 4.08 22.67 -15.06
C ILE A 368 4.36 21.92 -16.36
N MET A 369 5.19 22.50 -17.24
CA MET A 369 5.54 21.86 -18.52
C MET A 369 6.21 20.50 -18.28
N GLU A 370 7.17 20.42 -17.36
CA GLU A 370 7.88 19.17 -17.09
C GLU A 370 6.95 18.12 -16.45
N ILE A 371 6.04 18.52 -15.57
CA ILE A 371 5.01 17.63 -15.03
C ILE A 371 4.12 17.10 -16.16
N LEU A 372 3.64 17.96 -17.06
CA LEU A 372 2.80 17.55 -18.18
C LEU A 372 3.54 16.57 -19.11
N LYS A 373 4.84 16.76 -19.35
CA LYS A 373 5.67 15.81 -20.11
C LYS A 373 5.71 14.44 -19.45
N ILE A 374 5.93 14.40 -18.14
CA ILE A 374 5.98 13.14 -17.38
C ILE A 374 4.61 12.44 -17.42
N ARG A 375 3.52 13.18 -17.21
CA ARG A 375 2.15 12.63 -17.28
C ARG A 375 1.77 12.12 -18.65
N ALA A 376 2.12 12.85 -19.70
CA ALA A 376 1.90 12.40 -21.06
C ALA A 376 2.61 11.06 -21.33
N ARG A 377 3.84 10.87 -20.84
CA ARG A 377 4.55 9.58 -20.96
C ARG A 377 3.91 8.46 -20.13
N GLU A 378 3.44 8.76 -18.92
CA GLU A 378 2.77 7.77 -18.05
C GLU A 378 1.45 7.27 -18.64
N GLU A 379 0.70 8.16 -19.28
CA GLU A 379 -0.59 7.88 -19.92
C GLU A 379 -0.45 7.40 -21.37
N ASP A 380 0.78 7.22 -21.88
CA ASP A 380 1.08 6.86 -23.28
C ASP A 380 0.44 7.83 -24.31
N VAL A 381 0.46 9.12 -23.97
CA VAL A 381 -0.07 10.21 -24.80
C VAL A 381 1.08 10.88 -25.56
N ASN A 382 1.12 10.65 -26.87
CA ASN A 382 2.01 11.39 -27.77
C ASN A 382 1.44 12.79 -28.06
N ILE A 383 2.15 13.83 -27.67
CA ILE A 383 1.73 15.23 -27.79
C ILE A 383 2.77 16.04 -28.56
N MET A 384 2.33 16.89 -29.49
CA MET A 384 3.23 17.81 -30.18
C MET A 384 3.73 18.91 -29.23
N GLU A 385 4.90 19.48 -29.53
CA GLU A 385 5.54 20.48 -28.67
C GLU A 385 4.71 21.77 -28.56
N ASP A 386 4.08 22.21 -29.65
CA ASP A 386 3.19 23.36 -29.67
C ASP A 386 1.91 23.13 -28.84
N ALA A 387 1.35 21.93 -28.91
CA ALA A 387 0.21 21.48 -28.12
C ALA A 387 0.57 21.44 -26.62
N LEU A 388 1.74 20.91 -26.27
CA LEU A 388 2.25 20.89 -24.90
C LEU A 388 2.49 22.30 -24.34
N ASN A 389 3.09 23.19 -25.13
CA ASN A 389 3.27 24.59 -24.75
C ASN A 389 1.93 25.29 -24.51
N HIS A 390 0.94 25.03 -25.36
CA HIS A 390 -0.41 25.55 -25.18
C HIS A 390 -1.09 25.00 -23.92
N LEU A 391 -0.96 23.70 -23.66
CA LEU A 391 -1.49 23.06 -22.45
C LEU A 391 -0.85 23.61 -21.17
N THR A 392 0.45 23.90 -21.23
CA THR A 392 1.20 24.52 -20.12
C THR A 392 0.61 25.89 -19.78
N LYS A 393 0.33 26.73 -20.78
CA LYS A 393 -0.33 28.03 -20.59
C LYS A 393 -1.72 27.87 -19.96
N ILE A 394 -2.50 26.91 -20.41
CA ILE A 394 -3.79 26.58 -19.78
C ILE A 394 -3.58 26.23 -18.30
N GLY A 395 -2.56 25.43 -17.97
CA GLY A 395 -2.22 25.06 -16.59
C GLY A 395 -1.86 26.25 -15.70
N VAL A 396 -1.15 27.25 -16.25
CA VAL A 396 -0.84 28.52 -15.56
C VAL A 396 -2.09 29.38 -15.38
N GLU A 397 -2.94 29.50 -16.40
CA GLU A 397 -4.18 30.30 -16.39
C GLU A 397 -5.25 29.73 -15.45
N THR A 398 -5.27 28.40 -15.27
CA THR A 398 -6.33 27.68 -14.57
C THR A 398 -5.77 26.88 -13.39
N SER A 399 -5.43 25.61 -13.60
CA SER A 399 -4.75 24.76 -12.63
C SER A 399 -4.01 23.61 -13.31
N LEU A 400 -2.94 23.14 -12.68
CA LEU A 400 -2.22 21.93 -13.11
C LEU A 400 -3.15 20.71 -13.20
N ARG A 401 -4.07 20.55 -12.24
CA ARG A 401 -5.03 19.43 -12.22
C ARG A 401 -5.88 19.42 -13.49
N TYR A 402 -6.41 20.59 -13.87
CA TYR A 402 -7.23 20.71 -15.07
C TYR A 402 -6.39 20.42 -16.32
N ALA A 403 -5.19 20.99 -16.45
CA ALA A 403 -4.31 20.72 -17.59
C ALA A 403 -3.96 19.23 -17.75
N VAL A 404 -3.64 18.53 -16.65
CA VAL A 404 -3.38 17.08 -16.67
C VAL A 404 -4.64 16.31 -17.11
N GLN A 405 -5.82 16.66 -16.59
CA GLN A 405 -7.08 16.00 -16.96
C GLN A 405 -7.45 16.16 -18.44
N LEU A 406 -6.91 17.16 -19.15
CA LEU A 406 -7.15 17.34 -20.58
C LEU A 406 -6.30 16.40 -21.46
N LEU A 407 -5.23 15.79 -20.95
CA LEU A 407 -4.34 14.91 -21.74
C LEU A 407 -5.10 13.73 -22.35
N SER A 408 -5.74 12.93 -21.50
CA SER A 408 -6.50 11.74 -21.91
C SER A 408 -7.64 12.07 -22.89
N PRO A 409 -8.54 13.03 -22.63
CA PRO A 409 -9.56 13.43 -23.60
C PRO A 409 -8.99 13.98 -24.92
N ALA A 410 -7.88 14.72 -24.90
CA ALA A 410 -7.23 15.21 -26.11
C ALA A 410 -6.64 14.07 -26.95
N ALA A 411 -6.09 13.03 -26.29
CA ALA A 411 -5.64 11.82 -26.95
C ALA A 411 -6.79 11.06 -27.63
N GLU A 412 -7.93 10.91 -26.95
CA GLU A 412 -9.13 10.29 -27.54
C GLU A 412 -9.70 11.12 -28.71
N LYS A 413 -9.65 12.45 -28.61
CA LYS A 413 -10.05 13.33 -29.71
C LYS A 413 -9.13 13.15 -30.92
N ALA A 414 -7.81 13.09 -30.75
CA ALA A 414 -6.87 12.82 -31.83
C ALA A 414 -7.13 11.43 -32.49
N LYS A 415 -7.35 10.40 -31.67
CA LYS A 415 -7.69 9.04 -32.14
C LYS A 415 -8.97 9.02 -32.97
N SER A 416 -10.00 9.79 -32.58
CA SER A 416 -11.25 9.91 -33.34
C SER A 416 -11.04 10.43 -34.76
N GLU A 417 -9.99 11.22 -34.98
CA GLU A 417 -9.58 11.75 -36.27
C GLU A 417 -8.51 10.90 -36.96
N LYS A 418 -8.32 9.66 -36.48
CA LYS A 418 -7.32 8.70 -36.98
C LYS A 418 -5.88 9.19 -36.85
N ARG A 419 -5.60 10.05 -35.87
CA ARG A 419 -4.26 10.53 -35.51
C ARG A 419 -3.82 9.92 -34.19
N ASN A 420 -2.52 9.63 -34.07
CA ASN A 420 -1.92 9.10 -32.83
C ASN A 420 -1.12 10.16 -32.06
N VAL A 421 -1.20 11.42 -32.47
CA VAL A 421 -0.48 12.54 -31.86
C VAL A 421 -1.46 13.68 -31.61
N VAL A 422 -1.44 14.20 -30.38
CA VAL A 422 -2.26 15.31 -29.92
C VAL A 422 -1.73 16.63 -30.46
N THR A 423 -2.61 17.39 -31.09
CA THR A 423 -2.38 18.73 -31.64
C THR A 423 -2.95 19.81 -30.74
N LYS A 424 -2.58 21.07 -31.00
CA LYS A 424 -3.15 22.22 -30.29
C LYS A 424 -4.67 22.31 -30.50
N GLU A 425 -5.14 22.00 -31.71
CA GLU A 425 -6.55 22.02 -32.08
C GLU A 425 -7.37 21.02 -31.25
N ASP A 426 -6.82 19.83 -30.99
CA ASP A 426 -7.46 18.82 -30.14
C ASP A 426 -7.68 19.37 -28.72
N ILE A 427 -6.66 20.01 -28.16
CA ILE A 427 -6.71 20.60 -26.82
C ILE A 427 -7.75 21.72 -26.76
N GLU A 428 -7.82 22.58 -27.77
CA GLU A 428 -8.82 23.66 -27.83
C GLU A 428 -10.25 23.11 -27.96
N VAL A 429 -10.46 22.06 -28.75
CA VAL A 429 -11.76 21.38 -28.85
C VAL A 429 -12.16 20.81 -27.50
N VAL A 430 -11.27 20.07 -26.84
CA VAL A 430 -11.54 19.47 -25.53
C VAL A 430 -11.74 20.55 -24.46
N ARG A 431 -10.94 21.63 -24.46
CA ARG A 431 -11.10 22.76 -23.54
C ARG A 431 -12.49 23.40 -23.64
N LYS A 432 -13.09 23.44 -24.84
CA LYS A 432 -14.47 23.94 -25.03
C LYS A 432 -15.53 23.00 -24.46
N LEU A 433 -15.29 21.69 -24.51
CA LEU A 433 -16.23 20.68 -24.02
C LEU A 433 -16.18 20.51 -22.49
N PHE A 434 -14.99 20.59 -21.90
CA PHE A 434 -14.79 20.37 -20.47
C PHE A 434 -14.39 21.69 -19.80
N ALA A 435 -15.30 22.28 -19.02
CA ALA A 435 -15.03 23.53 -18.31
C ALA A 435 -14.05 23.32 -17.15
N ASP A 436 -13.16 24.29 -16.91
CA ASP A 436 -12.46 24.41 -15.64
C ASP A 436 -13.40 25.00 -14.57
N VAL A 437 -12.97 24.97 -13.31
CA VAL A 437 -13.79 25.43 -12.17
C VAL A 437 -14.25 26.88 -12.34
N LYS A 438 -13.38 27.78 -12.84
CA LYS A 438 -13.74 29.20 -12.97
C LYS A 438 -14.83 29.38 -14.02
N ARG A 439 -14.67 28.79 -15.21
CA ARG A 439 -15.71 28.82 -16.26
C ARG A 439 -17.01 28.15 -15.82
N SER A 440 -16.92 27.05 -15.07
CA SER A 440 -18.11 26.37 -14.54
C SER A 440 -18.86 27.24 -13.54
N VAL A 441 -18.16 27.93 -12.63
CA VAL A 441 -18.78 28.84 -11.65
C VAL A 441 -19.42 30.03 -12.35
N GLU A 442 -18.75 30.63 -13.34
CA GLU A 442 -19.30 31.72 -14.15
C GLU A 442 -20.57 31.29 -14.90
N TYR A 443 -20.59 30.09 -15.48
CA TYR A 443 -21.77 29.53 -16.14
C TYR A 443 -22.93 29.36 -15.16
N VAL A 444 -22.70 28.74 -13.99
CA VAL A 444 -23.76 28.54 -12.98
C VAL A 444 -24.34 29.88 -12.51
N LYS A 445 -23.50 30.90 -12.30
CA LYS A 445 -23.96 32.25 -11.93
C LYS A 445 -24.86 32.89 -12.98
N GLN A 446 -24.59 32.67 -14.27
CA GLN A 446 -25.43 33.19 -15.34
C GLN A 446 -26.83 32.56 -15.36
N TYR A 447 -26.95 31.32 -14.89
CA TYR A 447 -28.20 30.55 -14.88
C TYR A 447 -28.77 30.35 -13.48
N GLU A 448 -28.29 31.10 -12.49
CA GLU A 448 -28.64 30.92 -11.07
C GLU A 448 -30.17 30.96 -10.87
N GLU A 449 -30.86 31.91 -11.51
CA GLU A 449 -32.34 32.02 -11.44
C GLU A 449 -33.10 30.83 -12.03
N TYR A 450 -32.50 30.11 -12.99
CA TYR A 450 -33.09 28.90 -13.59
C TYR A 450 -32.72 27.63 -12.84
N MET A 451 -31.57 27.62 -12.14
CA MET A 451 -31.05 26.47 -11.39
C MET A 451 -31.53 26.41 -9.94
N LEU A 452 -32.10 27.50 -9.41
CA LEU A 452 -32.68 27.58 -8.05
C LEU A 452 -34.18 27.23 -7.98
N ARG A 453 -34.77 26.75 -9.08
CA ARG A 453 -36.08 26.07 -9.11
C ARG A 453 -35.88 24.57 -9.17
#